data_AF-A0A2E0WM84-F1
#
_entry.id   AF-A0A2E0WM84-F1
#
_cell.length_a   1.000
_cell.length_b   1.000
_cell.length_c   1.000
_cell.angle_alpha   90.00
_cell.angle_beta   90.00
_cell.angle_gamma   90.00
#
_symmetry.space_group_name_H-M   'P 1'
#
loop_
_entity.id
_entity.type
_entity.pdbx_description
1 polymer ?
#
loop_
_entity_poly.entity_id
_entity_poly.type
_entity_poly.pdbx_seq_one_letter_code
_entity_poly.pdbx_strand_id
1 'polypeptide(L)'
;MRSTTDSVQFSEEALRLMRAQRASEAEISQFAGIIQRAHEEGGYADPKAFLNQLNPDEMEVVRKAHGLARSIDVGALDFEGAHNLLLPHDEARDLNNDGLLSIGAGRTITFPPPNAPASVKQAWEDATAGMDERDRWLYEARMFSSQHIANIHRNADGSITVTEPGTSGYRNPFAEPGFSYQTLVKAHLESIEYAREKGWIDEAQYYKDKAFLSGFGEALRQQGAV
;
A
#
# COMPACT_ATOMS: atom_id res chain seq x y z
N MET A 1 -7.11 -34.72 23.43
CA MET A 1 -7.79 -33.71 22.59
C MET A 1 -6.82 -33.30 21.50
N ARG A 2 -7.08 -33.64 20.24
CA ARG A 2 -6.22 -33.24 19.13
C ARG A 2 -6.55 -31.78 18.80
N SER A 3 -5.62 -30.87 19.07
CA SER A 3 -5.65 -29.52 18.50
C SER A 3 -5.11 -29.64 17.08
N THR A 4 -5.98 -29.60 16.09
CA THR A 4 -5.58 -29.38 14.70
C THR A 4 -5.28 -27.90 14.57
N THR A 5 -4.00 -27.53 14.65
CA THR A 5 -3.54 -26.19 14.31
C THR A 5 -3.73 -26.03 12.81
N ASP A 6 -4.72 -25.25 12.39
CA ASP A 6 -4.78 -24.79 11.01
C ASP A 6 -3.55 -23.93 10.78
N SER A 7 -2.65 -24.38 9.92
CA SER A 7 -1.50 -23.59 9.47
C SER A 7 -2.02 -22.37 8.73
N VAL A 8 -1.41 -21.20 8.96
CA VAL A 8 -1.70 -19.98 8.20
C VAL A 8 -1.66 -20.30 6.70
N GLN A 9 -2.76 -20.05 6.00
CA GLN A 9 -2.84 -20.21 4.55
C GLN A 9 -2.66 -18.85 3.88
N PHE A 10 -1.67 -18.76 3.01
CA PHE A 10 -1.43 -17.57 2.21
C PHE A 10 -2.33 -17.54 0.98
N SER A 11 -2.71 -16.34 0.55
CA SER A 11 -3.34 -16.15 -0.76
C SER A 11 -2.38 -16.51 -1.90
N GLU A 12 -2.92 -16.76 -3.08
CA GLU A 12 -2.12 -16.96 -4.30
C GLU A 12 -1.21 -15.76 -4.59
N GLU A 13 -1.67 -14.54 -4.27
CA GLU A 13 -0.88 -13.33 -4.47
C GLU A 13 0.29 -13.23 -3.49
N ALA A 14 0.06 -13.50 -2.20
CA ALA A 14 1.14 -13.55 -1.21
C ALA A 14 2.20 -14.60 -1.59
N LEU A 15 1.76 -15.78 -2.05
CA LEU A 15 2.66 -16.83 -2.54
C LEU A 15 3.44 -16.38 -3.78
N ARG A 16 2.77 -15.74 -4.74
CA ARG A 16 3.40 -15.19 -5.96
C ARG A 16 4.50 -14.19 -5.60
N LEU A 17 4.21 -13.25 -4.70
CA LEU A 17 5.16 -12.22 -4.26
C LEU A 17 6.36 -12.83 -3.55
N MET A 18 6.16 -13.73 -2.58
CA MET A 18 7.27 -14.39 -1.88
C MET A 18 8.17 -15.18 -2.84
N ARG A 19 7.58 -15.89 -3.81
CA ARG A 19 8.33 -16.63 -4.84
C ARG A 19 9.11 -15.69 -5.77
N ALA A 20 8.54 -14.55 -6.13
CA ALA A 20 9.23 -13.52 -6.91
C ALA A 20 10.47 -12.98 -6.15
N GLN A 21 10.41 -12.93 -4.81
CA GLN A 21 11.54 -12.59 -3.94
C GLN A 21 12.50 -13.76 -3.67
N ARG A 22 12.31 -14.89 -4.37
CA ARG A 22 13.12 -16.11 -4.26
C ARG A 22 13.07 -16.78 -2.88
N ALA A 23 11.99 -16.60 -2.12
CA ALA A 23 11.74 -17.43 -0.96
C ALA A 23 11.45 -18.88 -1.41
N SER A 24 12.12 -19.83 -0.78
CA SER A 24 11.87 -21.27 -1.00
C SER A 24 10.59 -21.72 -0.29
N GLU A 25 10.00 -22.84 -0.71
CA GLU A 25 8.81 -23.40 -0.06
C GLU A 25 9.04 -23.71 1.43
N ALA A 26 10.27 -24.07 1.80
CA ALA A 26 10.65 -24.26 3.21
C ALA A 26 10.60 -22.94 3.99
N GLU A 27 11.12 -21.84 3.41
CA GLU A 27 11.08 -20.50 4.02
C GLU A 27 9.64 -19.97 4.08
N ILE A 28 8.81 -20.21 3.06
CA ILE A 28 7.39 -19.85 3.06
C ILE A 28 6.66 -20.58 4.20
N SER A 29 6.89 -21.88 4.35
CA SER A 29 6.31 -22.68 5.45
C SER A 29 6.80 -22.21 6.83
N GLN A 30 8.09 -21.89 6.94
CA GLN A 30 8.65 -21.33 8.18
C GLN A 30 8.05 -19.96 8.50
N PHE A 31 7.81 -19.10 7.49
CA PHE A 31 7.17 -17.82 7.68
C PHE A 31 5.71 -17.97 8.16
N ALA A 32 4.95 -18.92 7.61
CA ALA A 32 3.61 -19.24 8.13
C ALA A 32 3.64 -19.63 9.62
N GLY A 33 4.65 -20.41 10.03
CA GLY A 33 4.87 -20.75 11.44
C GLY A 33 5.21 -19.54 12.32
N ILE A 34 6.00 -18.59 11.81
CA ILE A 34 6.32 -17.34 12.52
C ILE A 34 5.06 -16.49 12.71
N ILE A 35 4.22 -16.36 11.69
CA ILE A 35 2.94 -15.62 11.77
C ILE A 35 2.00 -16.28 12.78
N GLN A 36 1.89 -17.61 12.76
CA GLN A 36 1.08 -18.35 13.72
C GLN A 36 1.53 -18.11 15.16
N ARG A 37 2.84 -18.17 15.41
CA ARG A 37 3.42 -17.84 16.71
C ARG A 37 3.18 -16.38 17.10
N ALA A 38 3.32 -15.43 16.17
CA ALA A 38 3.01 -14.03 16.44
C ALA A 38 1.57 -13.85 16.91
N HIS A 39 0.62 -14.57 16.31
CA HIS A 39 -0.78 -14.55 16.77
C HIS A 39 -0.94 -15.16 18.17
N GLU A 40 -0.34 -16.34 18.42
CA GLU A 40 -0.49 -17.07 19.70
C GLU A 40 0.25 -16.41 20.88
N GLU A 41 1.40 -15.80 20.62
CA GLU A 41 2.29 -15.20 21.63
C GLU A 41 2.03 -13.69 21.82
N GLY A 42 0.98 -13.13 21.18
CA GLY A 42 0.60 -11.73 21.33
C GLY A 42 1.49 -10.75 20.54
N GLY A 43 2.23 -11.22 19.56
CA GLY A 43 3.11 -10.43 18.69
C GLY A 43 2.42 -9.32 17.91
N TYR A 44 1.11 -9.39 17.63
CA TYR A 44 0.41 -8.25 17.01
C TYR A 44 0.19 -7.07 17.96
N ALA A 45 0.16 -7.32 19.28
CA ALA A 45 0.05 -6.27 20.28
C ALA A 45 1.41 -5.63 20.59
N ASP A 46 2.50 -6.41 20.52
CA ASP A 46 3.88 -5.92 20.68
C ASP A 46 4.81 -6.55 19.62
N PRO A 47 4.76 -6.06 18.37
CA PRO A 47 5.47 -6.67 17.25
C PRO A 47 6.97 -6.57 17.39
N LYS A 48 7.48 -5.49 18.01
CA LYS A 48 8.90 -5.33 18.26
C LYS A 48 9.40 -6.33 19.30
N ALA A 49 8.66 -6.56 20.39
CA ALA A 49 9.06 -7.57 21.37
C ALA A 49 9.09 -8.97 20.75
N PHE A 50 8.10 -9.32 19.93
CA PHE A 50 8.06 -10.61 19.23
C PHE A 50 9.22 -10.77 18.24
N LEU A 51 9.47 -9.77 17.38
CA LEU A 51 10.59 -9.80 16.42
C LEU A 51 11.95 -9.97 17.13
N ASN A 52 12.13 -9.38 18.31
CA ASN A 52 13.37 -9.53 19.10
C ASN A 52 13.55 -10.94 19.71
N GLN A 53 12.51 -11.77 19.74
CA GLN A 53 12.60 -13.16 20.19
C GLN A 53 12.99 -14.12 19.07
N LEU A 54 12.84 -13.70 17.81
CA LEU A 54 13.22 -14.52 16.66
C LEU A 54 14.72 -14.69 16.60
N ASN A 55 15.16 -15.91 16.29
CA ASN A 55 16.57 -16.18 16.06
C ASN A 55 17.02 -15.64 14.68
N PRO A 56 18.34 -15.58 14.40
CA PRO A 56 18.84 -15.02 13.15
C PRO A 56 18.29 -15.68 11.87
N ASP A 57 18.04 -16.99 11.87
CA ASP A 57 17.51 -17.70 10.71
C ASP A 57 16.03 -17.37 10.49
N GLU A 58 15.25 -17.24 11.57
CA GLU A 58 13.85 -16.79 11.52
C GLU A 58 13.74 -15.33 11.03
N MET A 59 14.63 -14.45 11.49
CA MET A 59 14.69 -13.07 11.02
C MET A 59 15.05 -12.98 9.53
N GLU A 60 15.92 -13.87 9.05
CA GLU A 60 16.25 -13.96 7.62
C GLU A 60 15.05 -14.44 6.78
N VAL A 61 14.27 -15.38 7.31
CA VAL A 61 13.01 -15.82 6.69
C VAL A 61 12.02 -14.68 6.55
N VAL A 62 11.80 -13.89 7.61
CA VAL A 62 10.95 -12.69 7.56
C VAL A 62 11.48 -11.69 6.53
N ARG A 63 12.80 -11.41 6.53
CA ARG A 63 13.42 -10.50 5.57
C ARG A 63 13.17 -10.93 4.11
N LYS A 64 13.33 -12.22 3.81
CA LYS A 64 13.14 -12.77 2.46
C LYS A 64 11.68 -12.82 2.05
N ALA A 65 10.79 -13.22 2.96
CA ALA A 65 9.35 -13.21 2.70
C ALA A 65 8.88 -11.81 2.29
N HIS A 66 9.46 -10.77 2.90
CA HIS A 66 9.17 -9.36 2.59
C HIS A 66 10.05 -8.72 1.50
N GLY A 67 10.97 -9.47 0.88
CA GLY A 67 11.87 -8.95 -0.16
C GLY A 67 12.78 -7.80 0.29
N LEU A 68 13.05 -7.66 1.59
CA LEU A 68 13.80 -6.52 2.12
C LEU A 68 15.29 -6.62 1.78
N ALA A 69 15.88 -5.61 1.16
CA ALA A 69 17.28 -5.65 0.75
C ALA A 69 18.30 -5.66 1.90
N ARG A 70 17.91 -5.17 3.10
CA ARG A 70 18.77 -5.05 4.28
C ARG A 70 18.25 -5.91 5.42
N SER A 71 19.13 -6.29 6.32
CA SER A 71 18.74 -6.90 7.60
C SER A 71 17.78 -6.00 8.36
N ILE A 72 16.87 -6.61 9.10
CA ILE A 72 15.85 -5.90 9.88
C ILE A 72 16.50 -5.37 11.17
N ASP A 73 16.47 -4.06 11.36
CA ASP A 73 16.79 -3.41 12.63
C ASP A 73 15.49 -3.10 13.37
N VAL A 74 15.11 -3.99 14.29
CA VAL A 74 13.84 -3.90 15.05
C VAL A 74 13.75 -2.60 15.85
N GLY A 75 14.88 -2.07 16.33
CA GLY A 75 14.94 -0.82 17.09
C GLY A 75 14.50 0.39 16.26
N ALA A 76 14.84 0.39 14.97
CA ALA A 76 14.57 1.48 14.05
C ALA A 76 13.15 1.47 13.43
N LEU A 77 12.40 0.38 13.57
CA LEU A 77 11.05 0.28 13.00
C LEU A 77 10.07 1.20 13.74
N ASP A 78 8.99 1.62 13.12
CA ASP A 78 7.80 2.07 13.86
C ASP A 78 6.90 0.88 14.20
N PHE A 79 5.78 1.13 14.90
CA PHE A 79 4.86 0.06 15.29
C PHE A 79 4.27 -0.64 14.07
N GLU A 80 3.85 0.15 13.07
CA GLU A 80 3.23 -0.35 11.85
C GLU A 80 4.20 -1.18 11.00
N GLY A 81 5.41 -0.67 10.78
CA GLY A 81 6.47 -1.36 10.06
C GLY A 81 6.83 -2.69 10.71
N ALA A 82 6.90 -2.74 12.05
CA ALA A 82 7.11 -4.00 12.78
C ALA A 82 5.90 -4.94 12.67
N HIS A 83 4.68 -4.41 12.82
CA HIS A 83 3.44 -5.19 12.73
C HIS A 83 3.28 -5.85 11.36
N ASN A 84 3.51 -5.10 10.28
CA ASN A 84 3.33 -5.59 8.92
C ASN A 84 4.39 -6.63 8.51
N LEU A 85 5.52 -6.75 9.22
CA LEU A 85 6.45 -7.88 9.03
C LEU A 85 5.85 -9.22 9.51
N LEU A 86 4.85 -9.16 10.38
CA LEU A 86 4.16 -10.33 10.94
C LEU A 86 2.87 -10.67 10.18
N LEU A 87 2.70 -10.09 8.99
CA LEU A 87 1.56 -10.32 8.10
C LEU A 87 2.02 -10.73 6.70
N PRO A 88 1.17 -11.46 5.96
CA PRO A 88 1.27 -11.53 4.51
C PRO A 88 1.23 -10.14 3.85
N HIS A 89 1.87 -9.99 2.68
CA HIS A 89 1.93 -8.72 1.95
C HIS A 89 0.55 -8.09 1.67
N ASP A 90 -0.42 -8.91 1.30
CA ASP A 90 -1.80 -8.51 0.96
C ASP A 90 -2.67 -8.24 2.19
N GLU A 91 -2.17 -8.51 3.39
CA GLU A 91 -2.84 -8.21 4.67
C GLU A 91 -2.24 -7.02 5.41
N ALA A 92 -1.15 -6.43 4.89
CA ALA A 92 -0.47 -5.29 5.50
C ALA A 92 -1.44 -4.11 5.73
N ARG A 93 -1.24 -3.38 6.82
CA ARG A 93 -2.18 -2.36 7.31
C ARG A 93 -1.48 -1.02 7.52
N ASP A 94 -2.14 0.04 7.07
CA ASP A 94 -1.85 1.42 7.46
C ASP A 94 -2.56 1.68 8.80
N LEU A 95 -1.84 1.50 9.91
CA LEU A 95 -2.36 1.52 11.28
C LEU A 95 -2.42 2.94 11.85
N ASN A 96 -1.51 3.82 11.42
CA ASN A 96 -1.52 5.23 11.83
C ASN A 96 -2.44 6.10 10.95
N ASN A 97 -2.97 5.51 9.86
CA ASN A 97 -3.91 6.09 8.94
C ASN A 97 -3.34 7.31 8.20
N ASP A 98 -2.03 7.32 7.94
CA ASP A 98 -1.32 8.41 7.26
C ASP A 98 -1.25 8.22 5.72
N GLY A 99 -1.83 7.14 5.20
CA GLY A 99 -1.91 6.82 3.78
C GLY A 99 -0.60 6.31 3.18
N LEU A 100 0.45 6.13 3.98
CA LEU A 100 1.64 5.37 3.62
C LEU A 100 1.61 4.02 4.32
N LEU A 101 2.08 2.99 3.64
CA LEU A 101 2.18 1.67 4.21
C LEU A 101 3.63 1.42 4.65
N SER A 102 3.83 1.17 5.93
CA SER A 102 5.14 0.86 6.51
C SER A 102 5.33 -0.66 6.57
N ILE A 103 6.38 -1.19 5.95
CA ILE A 103 6.77 -2.61 6.01
C ILE A 103 8.25 -2.68 6.35
N GLY A 104 8.57 -3.13 7.56
CA GLY A 104 9.89 -2.92 8.13
C GLY A 104 10.23 -1.43 8.15
N ALA A 105 11.42 -1.06 7.65
CA ALA A 105 11.84 0.34 7.56
C ALA A 105 11.40 1.01 6.23
N GLY A 106 10.80 0.25 5.31
CA GLY A 106 10.32 0.76 4.04
C GLY A 106 8.97 1.43 4.21
N ARG A 107 8.78 2.55 3.51
CA ARG A 107 7.48 3.19 3.33
C ARG A 107 7.09 3.09 1.86
N THR A 108 5.92 2.54 1.60
CA THR A 108 5.41 2.37 0.25
C THR A 108 4.14 3.19 0.05
N ILE A 109 4.00 3.65 -1.18
CA ILE A 109 2.77 4.22 -1.68
C ILE A 109 1.92 3.04 -2.17
N THR A 110 0.65 3.02 -1.78
CA THR A 110 -0.31 2.07 -2.32
C THR A 110 -1.61 2.80 -2.63
N PHE A 111 -2.22 2.44 -3.74
CA PHE A 111 -3.55 2.92 -4.08
C PHE A 111 -4.41 1.75 -4.60
N PRO A 112 -5.66 1.64 -4.16
CA PRO A 112 -6.28 2.40 -3.07
C PRO A 112 -5.58 2.15 -1.75
N PRO A 113 -5.60 3.11 -0.80
CA PRO A 113 -4.95 2.90 0.49
C PRO A 113 -5.57 1.71 1.23
N PRO A 114 -4.86 1.03 2.15
CA PRO A 114 -5.33 -0.21 2.78
C PRO A 114 -6.65 -0.06 3.55
N ASN A 115 -6.94 1.14 4.02
CA ASN A 115 -8.17 1.54 4.70
C ASN A 115 -9.33 1.95 3.76
N ALA A 116 -9.11 1.97 2.44
CA ALA A 116 -10.13 2.36 1.46
C ALA A 116 -11.35 1.41 1.51
N PRO A 117 -12.57 1.90 1.20
CA PRO A 117 -13.76 1.06 1.13
C PRO A 117 -13.58 -0.12 0.17
N ALA A 118 -14.18 -1.27 0.50
CA ALA A 118 -14.11 -2.47 -0.33
C ALA A 118 -14.58 -2.24 -1.77
N SER A 119 -15.61 -1.39 -1.97
CA SER A 119 -16.11 -1.00 -3.29
C SER A 119 -15.07 -0.24 -4.12
N VAL A 120 -14.23 0.59 -3.49
CA VAL A 120 -13.13 1.32 -4.15
C VAL A 120 -12.02 0.35 -4.54
N LYS A 121 -11.65 -0.58 -3.63
CA LYS A 121 -10.67 -1.64 -3.93
C LYS A 121 -11.11 -2.50 -5.10
N GLN A 122 -12.38 -2.92 -5.12
CA GLN A 122 -12.92 -3.70 -6.23
C GLN A 122 -12.92 -2.91 -7.54
N ALA A 123 -13.37 -1.65 -7.52
CA ALA A 123 -13.35 -0.80 -8.71
C ALA A 123 -11.93 -0.61 -9.27
N TRP A 124 -10.92 -0.58 -8.40
CA TRP A 124 -9.52 -0.50 -8.82
C TRP A 124 -9.04 -1.77 -9.49
N GLU A 125 -9.32 -2.94 -8.91
CA GLU A 125 -8.98 -4.22 -9.53
C GLU A 125 -9.68 -4.40 -10.87
N ASP A 126 -10.96 -4.01 -10.98
CA ASP A 126 -11.71 -4.04 -12.24
C ASP A 126 -11.06 -3.13 -13.30
N ALA A 127 -10.64 -1.93 -12.91
CA ALA A 127 -10.03 -0.94 -13.80
C ALA A 127 -8.57 -1.24 -14.17
N THR A 128 -7.88 -2.05 -13.38
CA THR A 128 -6.49 -2.45 -13.59
C THR A 128 -6.34 -3.90 -14.07
N ALA A 129 -7.46 -4.59 -14.30
CA ALA A 129 -7.47 -5.97 -14.79
C ALA A 129 -6.73 -6.10 -16.13
N GLY A 130 -5.72 -6.96 -16.17
CA GLY A 130 -4.89 -7.21 -17.35
C GLY A 130 -3.88 -6.11 -17.69
N MET A 131 -3.75 -5.08 -16.84
CA MET A 131 -2.71 -4.07 -16.94
C MET A 131 -1.36 -4.64 -16.50
N ASP A 132 -0.26 -4.23 -17.16
CA ASP A 132 1.07 -4.60 -16.70
C ASP A 132 1.43 -3.90 -15.37
N GLU A 133 2.34 -4.50 -14.61
CA GLU A 133 2.71 -4.02 -13.26
C GLU A 133 3.28 -2.60 -13.28
N ARG A 134 4.01 -2.22 -14.34
CA ARG A 134 4.62 -0.90 -14.45
C ARG A 134 3.56 0.18 -14.65
N ASP A 135 2.59 -0.09 -15.53
CA ASP A 135 1.47 0.81 -15.78
C ASP A 135 0.58 0.93 -14.54
N ARG A 136 0.30 -0.19 -13.87
CA ARG A 136 -0.44 -0.18 -12.60
C ARG A 136 0.24 0.71 -11.57
N TRP A 137 1.55 0.54 -11.37
CA TRP A 137 2.32 1.39 -10.44
C TRP A 137 2.29 2.87 -10.81
N LEU A 138 2.37 3.20 -12.11
CA LEU A 138 2.28 4.59 -12.56
C LEU A 138 0.93 5.21 -12.22
N TYR A 139 -0.16 4.44 -12.36
CA TYR A 139 -1.49 4.91 -11.98
C TYR A 139 -1.68 4.97 -10.46
N GLU A 140 -1.11 4.05 -9.68
CA GLU A 140 -1.10 4.15 -8.22
C GLU A 140 -0.43 5.47 -7.79
N ALA A 141 0.76 5.76 -8.33
CA ALA A 141 1.48 7.00 -8.08
C ALA A 141 0.67 8.24 -8.51
N ARG A 142 -0.03 8.17 -9.66
CA ARG A 142 -0.92 9.25 -10.12
C ARG A 142 -2.04 9.50 -9.12
N MET A 143 -2.78 8.48 -8.71
CA MET A 143 -3.91 8.64 -7.80
C MET A 143 -3.46 9.11 -6.42
N PHE A 144 -2.34 8.58 -5.94
CA PHE A 144 -1.73 8.98 -4.68
C PHE A 144 -1.18 10.42 -4.69
N SER A 145 -0.87 11.00 -5.85
CA SER A 145 -0.34 12.37 -5.94
C SER A 145 -1.24 13.42 -5.25
N SER A 146 -2.55 13.18 -5.17
CA SER A 146 -3.49 14.04 -4.44
C SER A 146 -3.19 14.11 -2.94
N GLN A 147 -2.70 13.03 -2.34
CA GLN A 147 -2.23 13.03 -0.95
C GLN A 147 -0.96 13.87 -0.79
N HIS A 148 -0.01 13.76 -1.72
CA HIS A 148 1.18 14.63 -1.70
C HIS A 148 0.80 16.11 -1.84
N ILE A 149 -0.05 16.45 -2.80
CA ILE A 149 -0.47 17.83 -3.07
C ILE A 149 -1.23 18.44 -1.87
N ALA A 150 -2.02 17.65 -1.15
CA ALA A 150 -2.75 18.11 0.04
C ALA A 150 -1.84 18.62 1.17
N ASN A 151 -0.55 18.24 1.15
CA ASN A 151 0.47 18.58 2.14
C ASN A 151 1.50 19.60 1.62
N ILE A 152 1.30 20.13 0.41
CA ILE A 152 2.13 21.20 -0.15
C ILE A 152 1.45 22.54 0.16
N HIS A 153 2.19 23.44 0.81
CA HIS A 153 1.72 24.75 1.22
C HIS A 153 2.54 25.84 0.53
N ARG A 154 1.85 26.86 0.01
CA ARG A 154 2.47 28.07 -0.51
C ARG A 154 2.40 29.19 0.51
N ASN A 155 3.55 29.68 0.93
CA ASN A 155 3.66 30.78 1.87
C ASN A 155 3.38 32.13 1.21
N ALA A 156 3.16 33.16 2.03
CA ALA A 156 2.85 34.51 1.56
C ALA A 156 3.98 35.13 0.71
N ASP A 157 5.23 34.74 0.97
CA ASP A 157 6.41 35.15 0.20
C ASP A 157 6.61 34.35 -1.10
N GLY A 158 5.70 33.40 -1.38
CA GLY A 158 5.73 32.54 -2.55
C GLY A 158 6.60 31.28 -2.41
N SER A 159 7.28 31.09 -1.27
CA SER A 159 8.00 29.84 -0.98
C SER A 159 7.04 28.66 -0.79
N ILE A 160 7.56 27.44 -0.99
CA ILE A 160 6.81 26.21 -0.82
C ILE A 160 7.36 25.46 0.39
N THR A 161 6.45 25.01 1.26
CA THR A 161 6.75 24.11 2.38
C THR A 161 5.91 22.84 2.24
N VAL A 162 6.47 21.71 2.65
CA VAL A 162 5.78 20.42 2.63
C VAL A 162 5.64 19.95 4.07
N THR A 163 4.44 19.51 4.44
CA THR A 163 4.21 18.85 5.72
C THR A 163 4.55 17.37 5.56
N GLU A 164 5.50 16.87 6.34
CA GLU A 164 6.01 15.51 6.20
C GLU A 164 5.09 14.48 6.89
N PRO A 165 4.99 13.25 6.35
CA PRO A 165 4.25 12.17 7.00
C PRO A 165 4.71 11.93 8.44
N GLY A 166 3.75 11.76 9.35
CA GLY A 166 4.00 11.58 10.79
C GLY A 166 4.27 12.87 11.57
N THR A 167 4.22 14.04 10.93
CA THR A 167 4.33 15.35 11.61
C THR A 167 2.97 15.98 11.89
N SER A 168 2.91 16.89 12.86
CA SER A 168 1.67 17.60 13.19
C SER A 168 1.20 18.44 12.00
N GLY A 169 -0.07 18.29 11.62
CA GLY A 169 -0.67 18.98 10.48
C GLY A 169 -0.62 18.20 9.16
N TYR A 170 0.03 17.03 9.12
CA TYR A 170 -0.01 16.16 7.95
C TYR A 170 -1.44 15.64 7.72
N ARG A 171 -1.84 15.59 6.45
CA ARG A 171 -3.19 15.22 6.00
C ARG A 171 -3.17 13.98 5.14
N ASN A 172 -4.03 13.03 5.47
CA ASN A 172 -4.41 11.94 4.59
C ASN A 172 -5.81 12.23 4.03
N PRO A 173 -5.93 12.83 2.82
CA PRO A 173 -7.24 13.20 2.28
C PRO A 173 -8.14 11.99 2.07
N PHE A 174 -7.60 10.80 1.80
CA PHE A 174 -8.40 9.58 1.62
C PHE A 174 -9.14 9.15 2.88
N ALA A 175 -8.67 9.57 4.05
CA ALA A 175 -9.30 9.31 5.34
C ALA A 175 -10.18 10.47 5.83
N GLU A 176 -10.25 11.59 5.11
CA GLU A 176 -11.02 12.74 5.54
C GLU A 176 -12.53 12.53 5.34
N PRO A 177 -13.37 12.98 6.30
CA PRO A 177 -14.82 12.92 6.14
C PRO A 177 -15.27 13.63 4.86
N GLY A 178 -16.05 12.93 4.04
CA GLY A 178 -16.59 13.47 2.78
C GLY A 178 -15.62 13.42 1.60
N PHE A 179 -14.45 12.78 1.73
CA PHE A 179 -13.62 12.47 0.59
C PHE A 179 -14.39 11.62 -0.43
N SER A 180 -14.27 11.95 -1.72
CA SER A 180 -14.94 11.24 -2.82
C SER A 180 -13.92 10.81 -3.86
N TYR A 181 -13.82 9.50 -4.07
CA TYR A 181 -12.98 8.92 -5.13
C TYR A 181 -13.47 9.31 -6.53
N GLN A 182 -14.77 9.55 -6.71
CA GLN A 182 -15.29 10.07 -7.97
C GLN A 182 -14.79 11.49 -8.25
N THR A 183 -14.74 12.33 -7.22
CA THR A 183 -14.21 13.70 -7.34
C THR A 183 -12.71 13.68 -7.64
N LEU A 184 -11.96 12.78 -7.01
CA LEU A 184 -10.55 12.54 -7.32
C LEU A 184 -10.33 12.18 -8.80
N VAL A 185 -11.09 11.21 -9.32
CA VAL A 185 -11.02 10.82 -10.74
C VAL A 185 -11.36 11.99 -11.67
N LYS A 186 -12.40 12.77 -11.34
CA LYS A 186 -12.77 13.95 -12.11
C LYS A 186 -11.65 14.98 -12.16
N ALA A 187 -10.99 15.26 -11.04
CA ALA A 187 -9.86 16.19 -10.99
C ALA A 187 -8.68 15.70 -11.85
N HIS A 188 -8.40 14.40 -11.86
CA HIS A 188 -7.37 13.84 -12.74
C HIS A 188 -7.75 13.89 -14.23
N LEU A 189 -9.04 13.69 -14.57
CA LEU A 189 -9.54 13.87 -15.94
C LEU A 189 -9.34 15.32 -16.40
N GLU A 190 -9.74 16.30 -15.59
CA GLU A 190 -9.53 17.72 -15.88
C GLU A 190 -8.03 18.05 -16.03
N SER A 191 -7.18 17.46 -15.19
CA SER A 191 -5.73 17.65 -15.28
C SER A 191 -5.12 17.13 -16.58
N ILE A 192 -5.59 16.00 -17.13
CA ILE A 192 -5.05 15.48 -18.39
C ILE A 192 -5.58 16.24 -19.60
N GLU A 193 -6.80 16.77 -19.55
CA GLU A 193 -7.32 17.69 -20.59
C GLU A 193 -6.46 18.95 -20.63
N TYR A 194 -6.19 19.56 -19.48
CA TYR A 194 -5.32 20.72 -19.37
C TYR A 194 -3.88 20.42 -19.86
N ALA A 195 -3.30 19.29 -19.45
CA ALA A 195 -1.96 18.91 -19.88
C ALA A 195 -1.88 18.72 -21.41
N ARG A 196 -2.92 18.15 -22.03
CA ARG A 196 -3.02 18.03 -23.49
C ARG A 196 -3.09 19.40 -24.16
N GLU A 197 -3.94 20.30 -23.67
CA GLU A 197 -4.07 21.66 -24.20
C GLU A 197 -2.74 22.45 -24.14
N LYS A 198 -1.92 22.18 -23.11
CA LYS A 198 -0.59 22.79 -22.94
C LYS A 198 0.52 22.07 -23.71
N GLY A 199 0.23 20.95 -24.38
CA GLY A 199 1.23 20.14 -25.08
C GLY A 199 2.24 19.47 -24.14
N TRP A 200 1.89 19.25 -22.87
CA TRP A 200 2.74 18.57 -21.89
C TRP A 200 2.70 17.04 -22.01
N ILE A 201 1.66 16.52 -22.66
CA ILE A 201 1.50 15.11 -22.99
C ILE A 201 1.15 14.98 -24.48
N ASP A 202 1.60 13.89 -25.09
CA ASP A 202 1.22 13.56 -26.47
C ASP A 202 -0.17 12.91 -26.53
N GLU A 203 -0.68 12.71 -27.75
CA GLU A 203 -2.01 12.12 -27.96
C GLU A 203 -2.11 10.68 -27.45
N ALA A 204 -1.04 9.88 -27.58
CA ALA A 204 -1.05 8.49 -27.16
C ALA A 204 -1.19 8.39 -25.63
N GLN A 205 -0.41 9.18 -24.89
CA GLN A 205 -0.49 9.26 -23.44
C GLN A 205 -1.84 9.81 -22.97
N TYR A 206 -2.36 10.85 -23.64
CA TYR A 206 -3.68 11.39 -23.33
C TYR A 206 -4.78 10.35 -23.44
N TYR A 207 -4.87 9.62 -24.56
CA TYR A 207 -5.94 8.62 -24.74
C TYR A 207 -5.77 7.44 -23.78
N LYS A 208 -4.52 7.04 -23.48
CA LYS A 208 -4.22 6.00 -22.49
C LYS A 208 -4.71 6.41 -21.09
N ASP A 209 -4.32 7.59 -20.61
CA ASP A 209 -4.74 8.11 -19.30
C ASP A 209 -6.25 8.30 -19.22
N LYS A 210 -6.85 8.84 -20.29
CA LYS A 210 -8.30 9.09 -20.36
C LYS A 210 -9.10 7.79 -20.31
N ALA A 211 -8.65 6.76 -21.03
CA ALA A 211 -9.30 5.45 -21.00
C ALA A 211 -9.28 4.86 -19.58
N PHE A 212 -8.11 4.86 -18.93
CA PHE A 212 -7.98 4.39 -17.56
C PHE A 212 -8.88 5.16 -16.58
N LEU A 213 -8.76 6.50 -16.55
CA LEU A 213 -9.50 7.33 -15.59
C LEU A 213 -11.02 7.23 -15.81
N SER A 214 -11.47 7.18 -17.06
CA SER A 214 -12.90 7.04 -17.37
C SER A 214 -13.42 5.67 -16.94
N GLY A 215 -12.65 4.60 -17.20
CA GLY A 215 -12.97 3.24 -16.78
C GLY A 215 -13.02 3.10 -15.26
N PHE A 216 -12.02 3.62 -14.55
CA PHE A 216 -12.03 3.62 -13.09
C PHE A 216 -13.20 4.42 -12.51
N GLY A 217 -13.48 5.60 -13.08
CA GLY A 217 -14.64 6.40 -12.69
C GLY A 217 -15.98 5.68 -12.93
N GLU A 218 -16.08 4.86 -13.96
CA GLU A 218 -17.26 4.02 -14.21
C GLU A 218 -17.37 2.88 -13.21
N ALA A 219 -16.27 2.16 -12.97
CA ALA A 219 -16.22 1.09 -11.98
C ALA A 219 -16.63 1.58 -10.58
N LEU A 220 -16.14 2.76 -10.15
CA LEU A 220 -16.55 3.39 -8.89
C LEU A 220 -18.07 3.60 -8.83
N ARG A 221 -18.70 4.09 -9.91
CA ARG A 221 -20.16 4.28 -9.97
C ARG A 221 -20.92 2.96 -9.90
N GLN A 222 -20.44 1.93 -10.60
CA GLN A 222 -21.08 0.60 -10.61
C GLN A 222 -21.00 -0.08 -9.25
N GLN A 223 -19.89 0.07 -8.52
CA GLN A 223 -19.68 -0.49 -7.19
C GLN A 223 -20.33 0.33 -6.06
N GLY A 224 -21.05 1.42 -6.39
CA GLY A 224 -21.67 2.30 -5.40
C GLY A 224 -20.67 3.05 -4.51
N ALA A 225 -19.41 3.18 -4.96
CA ALA A 225 -18.40 3.99 -4.29
C ALA A 225 -18.68 5.47 -4.58
N VAL A 226 -19.13 6.21 -3.58
CA VAL A 226 -19.41 7.66 -3.65
C VAL A 226 -18.17 8.45 -3.22
#